data_AF-A0A6G6ZX84-F1
#
_entry.id   AF-A0A6G6ZX84-F1
#
_cell.length_a   1.000
_cell.length_b   1.000
_cell.length_c   1.000
_cell.angle_alpha   90.00
_cell.angle_beta   90.00
_cell.angle_gamma   90.00
#
_symmetry.space_group_name_H-M   'P 1'
#
loop_
_entity.id
_entity.type
_entity.pdbx_description
1 polymer ?
#
loop_
_entity_poly.entity_id
_entity_poly.type
_entity_poly.pdbx_seq_one_letter_code
_entity_poly.pdbx_strand_id
1 'polypeptide(L)'
;MQVTHTRKSFLYTSWDSGDKTTLTIAITADGVSLHHIDRGYLNSQSTMLNLSADEAADVAARIERVLRGEAPQNRLDEPGAKLVVTQATDGDPYREGVSLALDDGGAWDQQFDFQMEKGSASSLAAILRAAQA
;
A
#
# COMPACT_ATOMS: atom_id res chain seq x y z
N MET A 1 -5.12 -8.07 -27.09
CA MET A 1 -4.19 -8.30 -25.97
C MET A 1 -3.43 -7.02 -25.73
N GLN A 2 -3.63 -6.39 -24.58
CA GLN A 2 -2.89 -5.18 -24.18
C GLN A 2 -1.75 -5.64 -23.25
N VAL A 3 -0.52 -5.24 -23.56
CA VAL A 3 0.68 -5.61 -22.80
C VAL A 3 1.16 -4.39 -22.04
N THR A 4 1.12 -4.45 -20.71
CA THR A 4 1.66 -3.40 -19.84
C THR A 4 3.15 -3.68 -19.60
N HIS A 5 4.01 -2.73 -19.98
CA HIS A 5 5.44 -2.84 -19.72
C HIS A 5 5.79 -2.26 -18.34
N THR A 6 6.21 -3.13 -17.43
CA THR A 6 6.74 -2.73 -16.12
C THR A 6 8.17 -2.20 -16.27
N ARG A 7 8.41 -0.97 -15.80
CA ARG A 7 9.74 -0.35 -15.80
C ARG A 7 10.58 -0.82 -14.62
N LYS A 8 9.97 -0.90 -13.43
CA LYS A 8 10.60 -1.35 -12.18
C LYS A 8 9.58 -2.05 -11.30
N SER A 9 10.03 -3.04 -10.53
CA SER A 9 9.22 -3.70 -9.51
C SER A 9 9.95 -3.83 -8.18
N PHE A 10 9.17 -3.80 -7.10
CA PHE A 10 9.64 -3.94 -5.72
C PHE A 10 8.73 -4.91 -4.98
N LEU A 11 9.29 -5.66 -4.03
CA LEU A 11 8.57 -6.62 -3.21
C LEU A 11 8.79 -6.27 -1.75
N TYR A 12 7.68 -6.18 -1.01
CA TYR A 12 7.67 -6.02 0.43
C TYR A 12 6.93 -7.19 1.07
N THR A 13 7.39 -7.56 2.26
CA THR A 13 6.70 -8.51 3.13
C THR A 13 6.13 -7.75 4.32
N SER A 14 4.90 -8.08 4.72
CA SER A 14 4.28 -7.46 5.89
C SER A 14 4.94 -7.97 7.17
N TRP A 15 5.19 -7.08 8.12
CA TRP A 15 5.95 -7.42 9.33
C TRP A 15 5.12 -8.15 10.39
N ASP A 16 3.79 -8.01 10.36
CA ASP A 16 2.85 -8.59 11.32
C ASP A 16 2.45 -10.04 11.03
N SER A 17 2.58 -10.48 9.77
CA SER A 17 1.97 -11.71 9.25
C SER A 17 2.98 -12.79 8.84
N GLY A 18 4.28 -12.56 9.03
CA GLY A 18 5.34 -13.56 8.90
C GLY A 18 5.37 -14.24 7.53
N ASP A 19 5.82 -13.51 6.50
CA ASP A 19 5.95 -13.94 5.09
C ASP A 19 4.65 -14.30 4.35
N LYS A 20 3.50 -14.28 5.03
CA LYS A 20 2.20 -14.63 4.42
C LYS A 20 1.65 -13.52 3.53
N THR A 21 1.86 -12.28 3.94
CA THR A 21 1.31 -11.13 3.23
C THR A 21 2.43 -10.38 2.52
N THR A 22 2.29 -10.21 1.20
CA THR A 22 3.27 -9.54 0.36
C THR A 22 2.63 -8.44 -0.47
N LEU A 23 3.38 -7.36 -0.68
CA LEU A 23 3.00 -6.25 -1.54
C LEU A 23 4.03 -6.10 -2.65
N THR A 24 3.61 -6.34 -3.89
CA THR A 24 4.42 -6.08 -5.08
C THR A 24 4.02 -4.74 -5.67
N ILE A 25 5.00 -3.87 -5.87
CA ILE A 25 4.84 -2.56 -6.50
C ILE A 25 5.40 -2.65 -7.91
N ALA A 26 4.66 -2.19 -8.92
CA ALA A 26 5.15 -2.12 -10.30
C ALA A 26 4.93 -0.71 -10.85
N ILE A 27 6.01 -0.05 -11.28
CA ILE A 27 5.93 1.22 -12.02
C ILE A 27 5.67 0.90 -13.49
N THR A 28 4.58 1.40 -14.05
CA THR A 28 4.18 1.20 -15.44
C THR A 28 4.32 2.51 -16.23
N ALA A 29 3.95 2.50 -17.51
CA ALA A 29 3.93 3.74 -18.30
C ALA A 29 2.80 4.69 -17.86
N ASP A 30 1.73 4.16 -17.28
CA ASP A 30 0.49 4.87 -16.99
C ASP A 30 0.31 5.19 -15.49
N GLY A 31 1.25 4.74 -14.64
CA GLY A 31 1.22 4.96 -13.20
C GLY A 31 1.88 3.85 -12.39
N VAL A 32 1.19 3.36 -11.36
CA VAL A 32 1.68 2.32 -10.44
C VAL A 32 0.63 1.23 -10.23
N SER A 33 1.06 -0.03 -10.25
CA SER A 33 0.25 -1.16 -9.81
C SER A 33 0.70 -1.63 -8.42
N LEU A 34 -0.25 -1.77 -7.50
CA LEU A 34 -0.08 -2.36 -6.17
C LEU A 34 -0.74 -3.72 -6.17
N HIS A 35 0.05 -4.78 -6.13
CA HIS A 35 -0.43 -6.15 -6.08
C HIS A 35 -0.20 -6.73 -4.69
N HIS A 36 -1.27 -6.82 -3.92
CA HIS A 36 -1.30 -7.42 -2.60
C HIS A 36 -1.66 -8.90 -2.72
N ILE A 37 -0.87 -9.75 -2.06
CA ILE A 37 -1.11 -11.19 -1.99
C ILE A 37 -1.08 -11.60 -0.53
N ASP A 38 -2.20 -12.09 -0.03
CA ASP A 38 -2.32 -12.75 1.26
C ASP A 38 -2.35 -14.27 1.05
N ARG A 39 -1.35 -14.96 1.61
CA ARG A 39 -1.17 -16.41 1.55
C ARG A 39 -1.66 -17.11 2.81
N GLY A 40 -2.80 -16.68 3.35
CA GLY A 40 -3.48 -17.30 4.49
C GLY A 40 -3.58 -18.84 4.42
N TYR A 41 -3.90 -19.45 5.57
CA TYR A 41 -3.69 -20.88 5.82
C TYR A 41 -4.35 -21.86 4.85
N LEU A 42 -5.48 -21.51 4.23
CA LEU A 42 -6.26 -22.43 3.38
C LEU A 42 -6.41 -21.98 1.92
N ASN A 43 -6.38 -20.67 1.64
CA ASN A 43 -6.50 -20.12 0.29
C ASN A 43 -5.66 -18.84 0.18
N SER A 44 -5.05 -18.61 -0.98
CA SER A 44 -4.41 -17.33 -1.28
C SER A 44 -5.44 -16.35 -1.88
N GLN A 45 -5.43 -15.12 -1.39
CA GLN A 45 -6.20 -14.01 -1.95
C GLN A 45 -5.25 -12.98 -2.56
N SER A 46 -5.65 -12.41 -3.70
CA SER A 46 -4.86 -11.39 -4.40
C SER A 46 -5.73 -10.22 -4.80
N THR A 47 -5.26 -9.01 -4.49
CA THR A 47 -5.92 -7.76 -4.85
C THR A 47 -4.92 -6.89 -5.62
N MET A 48 -5.33 -6.40 -6.79
CA MET A 48 -4.51 -5.51 -7.61
C MET A 48 -5.18 -4.15 -7.73
N LEU A 49 -4.49 -3.10 -7.29
CA LEU A 49 -4.91 -1.70 -7.44
C LEU A 49 -4.02 -1.05 -8.50
N ASN A 50 -4.63 -0.33 -9.43
CA ASN A 50 -3.89 0.48 -10.40
C ASN A 50 -4.13 1.95 -10.05
N LEU A 51 -3.05 2.64 -9.71
CA LEU A 51 -3.03 4.05 -9.39
C LEU A 51 -2.49 4.81 -10.60
N SER A 52 -3.15 5.89 -10.96
CA SER A 52 -2.54 6.93 -11.81
C SER A 52 -1.32 7.54 -11.11
N ALA A 53 -0.48 8.26 -11.85
CA ALA A 53 0.67 8.96 -11.28
C ALA A 53 0.27 9.96 -10.17
N ASP A 54 -0.86 10.63 -10.31
CA ASP A 54 -1.38 11.58 -9.32
C ASP A 54 -1.89 10.87 -8.06
N GLU A 55 -2.61 9.75 -8.20
CA GLU A 55 -3.04 8.93 -7.06
C GLU A 55 -1.85 8.32 -6.33
N ALA A 56 -0.83 7.84 -7.05
CA ALA A 56 0.39 7.33 -6.44
C ALA A 56 1.12 8.41 -5.62
N ALA A 57 1.20 9.64 -6.15
CA ALA A 57 1.82 10.75 -5.45
C ALA A 57 1.02 11.22 -4.23
N ASP A 58 -0.31 11.20 -4.31
CA ASP A 58 -1.19 11.47 -3.17
C ASP A 58 -0.97 10.43 -2.06
N VAL A 59 -0.93 9.15 -2.40
CA VAL A 59 -0.63 8.07 -1.43
C VAL A 59 0.76 8.26 -0.82
N ALA A 60 1.76 8.60 -1.62
CA ALA A 60 3.11 8.90 -1.12
C ALA A 60 3.11 10.04 -0.08
N ALA A 61 2.38 11.12 -0.36
CA ALA A 61 2.26 12.25 0.56
C ALA A 61 1.58 11.85 1.88
N ARG A 62 0.54 11.00 1.82
CA ARG A 62 -0.14 10.49 3.02
C ARG A 62 0.76 9.59 3.86
N ILE A 63 1.55 8.71 3.23
CA ILE A 63 2.55 7.88 3.92
C ILE A 63 3.56 8.77 4.65
N GLU A 64 4.10 9.78 3.99
CA GLU A 64 5.08 10.68 4.62
C GLU A 64 4.52 11.48 5.79
N ARG A 65 3.24 11.86 5.72
CA ARG A 65 2.57 12.53 6.83
C ARG A 65 2.48 11.62 8.05
N VAL A 66 2.09 10.36 7.86
CA VAL A 66 2.11 9.36 8.95
C VAL A 66 3.53 9.17 9.50
N LEU A 67 4.55 9.12 8.64
CA LEU A 67 5.96 9.00 9.08
C LEU A 67 6.44 10.21 9.89
N ARG A 68 5.85 11.39 9.70
CA ARG A 68 6.09 12.60 10.51
C ARG A 68 5.23 12.67 11.77
N GLY A 69 4.36 11.70 12.02
CA GLY A 69 3.40 11.70 13.14
C GLY A 69 2.19 12.60 12.91
N GLU A 70 1.90 12.97 11.67
CA GLU A 70 0.72 13.75 11.30
C GLU A 70 -0.46 12.84 10.93
N ALA A 71 -1.69 13.37 11.04
CA ALA A 71 -2.88 12.65 10.58
C ALA A 71 -2.84 12.41 9.06
N PRO A 72 -3.13 11.19 8.54
CA PRO A 72 -2.93 10.82 7.13
C PRO A 72 -3.77 11.63 6.12
N GLN A 73 -4.90 12.23 6.51
CA GLN A 73 -5.89 12.85 5.60
C GLN A 73 -6.37 11.90 4.49
N ASN A 74 -6.88 10.72 4.86
CA ASN A 74 -7.54 9.83 3.91
C ASN A 74 -8.79 10.46 3.33
N ARG A 75 -9.07 10.21 2.04
CA ARG A 75 -10.22 10.74 1.32
C ARG A 75 -11.48 9.91 1.56
N LEU A 76 -11.88 9.80 2.83
CA LEU A 76 -12.99 8.94 3.26
C LEU A 76 -14.37 9.43 2.78
N ASP A 77 -14.47 10.65 2.26
CA ASP A 77 -15.74 11.22 1.79
C ASP A 77 -16.02 10.96 0.30
N GLU A 78 -15.04 10.46 -0.47
CA GLU A 78 -15.22 10.18 -1.90
C GLU A 78 -16.08 8.91 -2.12
N PRO A 79 -16.82 8.76 -3.22
CA PRO A 79 -17.53 7.51 -3.50
C PRO A 79 -16.57 6.40 -3.97
N GLY A 80 -16.89 5.14 -3.67
CA GLY A 80 -16.12 3.97 -4.13
C GLY A 80 -15.04 3.47 -3.17
N ALA A 81 -14.23 2.52 -3.65
CA ALA A 81 -13.15 1.91 -2.87
C ALA A 81 -11.96 2.85 -2.71
N LYS A 82 -11.37 2.88 -1.51
CA LYS A 82 -10.36 3.85 -1.10
C LYS A 82 -9.15 3.16 -0.51
N LEU A 83 -7.97 3.54 -0.99
CA LEU A 83 -6.74 3.18 -0.30
C LEU A 83 -6.57 4.09 0.92
N VAL A 84 -6.64 3.50 2.11
CA VAL A 84 -6.48 4.12 3.41
C VAL A 84 -5.04 3.93 3.89
N VAL A 85 -4.44 5.01 4.39
CA VAL A 85 -3.11 5.00 5.00
C VAL A 85 -3.26 5.29 6.49
N THR A 86 -2.68 4.46 7.35
CA THR A 86 -2.73 4.64 8.82
C THR A 86 -1.37 4.34 9.46
N GLN A 87 -1.20 4.76 10.71
CA GLN A 87 -0.08 4.31 11.53
C GLN A 87 -0.30 2.84 11.90
N ALA A 88 0.74 2.01 11.74
CA ALA A 88 0.76 0.64 12.23
C ALA A 88 1.66 0.53 13.47
N THR A 89 1.15 -0.05 14.54
CA THR A 89 1.89 -0.34 15.78
C THR A 89 1.21 -1.49 16.53
N ASP A 90 2.00 -2.39 17.12
CA ASP A 90 1.52 -3.45 18.02
C ASP A 90 1.75 -3.11 19.51
N GLY A 91 2.17 -1.87 19.80
CA GLY A 91 2.56 -1.43 21.13
C GLY A 91 4.04 -1.59 21.46
N ASP A 92 4.84 -2.24 20.60
CA ASP A 92 6.30 -2.21 20.67
C ASP A 92 6.82 -0.92 19.99
N PRO A 93 7.53 -0.04 20.71
CA PRO A 93 8.06 1.21 20.15
C PRO A 93 9.10 1.01 19.03
N TYR A 94 9.66 -0.19 18.91
CA TYR A 94 10.58 -0.55 17.83
C TYR A 94 9.85 -1.15 16.61
N ARG A 95 8.56 -1.47 16.74
CA ARG A 95 7.70 -1.99 15.66
C ARG A 95 6.58 -1.00 15.34
N GLU A 96 7.03 0.16 14.88
CA GLU A 96 6.16 1.21 14.36
C GLU A 96 6.33 1.37 12.85
N GLY A 97 5.25 1.73 12.17
CA GLY A 97 5.24 1.81 10.72
C GLY A 97 3.96 2.39 10.15
N VAL A 98 3.60 1.90 8.97
CA VAL A 98 2.45 2.35 8.19
C VAL A 98 1.65 1.13 7.74
N SER A 99 0.32 1.20 7.83
CA SER A 99 -0.59 0.27 7.19
C SER A 99 -1.20 0.90 5.93
N LEU A 100 -1.31 0.08 4.89
CA LEU A 100 -2.10 0.36 3.69
C LEU A 100 -3.28 -0.59 3.66
N ALA A 101 -4.49 -0.04 3.71
CA ALA A 101 -5.73 -0.82 3.69
C ALA A 101 -6.67 -0.40 2.56
N LEU A 102 -7.47 -1.31 2.02
CA LEU A 102 -8.53 -0.95 1.07
C LEU A 102 -9.90 -0.92 1.78
N ASP A 103 -10.49 0.27 1.90
CA ASP A 103 -11.86 0.46 2.36
C ASP A 103 -12.81 0.49 1.15
N ASP A 104 -13.62 -0.54 0.98
CA ASP A 104 -14.60 -0.65 -0.12
C ASP A 104 -16.06 -0.39 0.31
N GLY A 105 -16.29 0.09 1.54
CA GLY A 105 -17.64 0.28 2.09
C GLY A 105 -18.37 -1.00 2.46
N GLY A 106 -17.69 -2.16 2.42
CA GLY A 106 -18.17 -3.50 2.76
C GLY A 106 -17.16 -4.28 3.61
N ALA A 107 -17.37 -5.59 3.77
CA ALA A 107 -16.80 -6.42 4.84
C ALA A 107 -15.27 -6.33 5.02
N TRP A 108 -14.85 -5.85 6.20
CA TRP A 108 -13.45 -5.62 6.60
C TRP A 108 -12.59 -6.89 6.67
N ASP A 109 -13.19 -8.06 6.50
CA ASP A 109 -12.58 -9.39 6.70
C ASP A 109 -11.96 -9.99 5.43
N GLN A 110 -11.98 -9.28 4.29
CA GLN A 110 -11.42 -9.74 3.01
C GLN A 110 -10.36 -8.81 2.41
N GLN A 111 -9.93 -7.81 3.16
CA GLN A 111 -9.41 -6.59 2.58
C GLN A 111 -7.89 -6.56 2.59
N PHE A 112 -7.32 -6.11 1.47
CA PHE A 112 -5.95 -5.62 1.34
C PHE A 112 -5.60 -4.87 2.63
N ASP A 113 -4.75 -5.43 3.49
CA ASP A 113 -4.18 -4.79 4.68
C ASP A 113 -2.71 -5.21 4.72
N PHE A 114 -1.85 -4.22 4.53
CA PHE A 114 -0.43 -4.42 4.42
C PHE A 114 0.29 -3.49 5.38
N GLN A 115 0.92 -4.08 6.40
CA GLN A 115 1.65 -3.33 7.40
C GLN A 115 3.15 -3.36 7.07
N MET A 116 3.82 -2.23 7.18
CA MET A 116 5.26 -2.15 6.90
C MET A 116 5.96 -1.23 7.89
N GLU A 117 7.20 -1.56 8.23
CA GLU A 117 8.05 -0.73 9.09
C GLU A 117 8.34 0.64 8.45
N LYS A 118 8.71 1.63 9.27
CA LYS A 118 9.05 3.01 8.82
C LYS A 118 10.04 3.05 7.65
N GLY A 119 11.06 2.19 7.64
CA GLY A 119 12.06 2.14 6.55
C GLY A 119 11.45 1.70 5.21
N SER A 120 10.62 0.65 5.24
CA SER A 120 9.88 0.18 4.06
C SER A 120 8.86 1.20 3.59
N ALA A 121 8.13 1.84 4.51
CA ALA A 121 7.18 2.90 4.20
C ALA A 121 7.86 4.11 3.55
N SER A 122 9.01 4.54 4.07
CA SER A 122 9.80 5.63 3.48
C SER A 122 10.27 5.29 2.07
N SER A 123 10.70 4.04 1.85
CA SER A 123 11.13 3.57 0.53
C SER A 123 9.96 3.51 -0.45
N LEU A 124 8.79 3.05 0.01
CA LEU A 124 7.57 3.00 -0.78
C LEU A 124 7.12 4.41 -1.20
N ALA A 125 7.09 5.38 -0.28
CA ALA A 125 6.74 6.75 -0.61
C ALA A 125 7.65 7.35 -1.69
N ALA A 126 8.97 7.09 -1.62
CA ALA A 126 9.91 7.52 -2.65
C ALA A 126 9.64 6.88 -4.02
N ILE A 127 9.31 5.57 -4.04
CA ILE A 127 8.96 4.83 -5.27
C ILE A 127 7.67 5.39 -5.89
N LEU A 128 6.64 5.60 -5.08
CA LEU A 128 5.34 6.12 -5.54
C LEU A 128 5.47 7.53 -6.09
N ARG A 129 6.27 8.39 -5.46
CA ARG A 129 6.56 9.73 -5.98
C ARG A 129 7.34 9.69 -7.29
N ALA A 130 8.30 8.78 -7.43
CA ALA A 130 9.08 8.64 -8.65
C ALA A 130 8.23 8.21 -9.87
N ALA A 131 7.01 7.70 -9.67
CA ALA A 131 6.09 7.38 -10.75
C ALA A 131 5.51 8.61 -11.46
N GLN A 132 5.70 9.83 -10.92
CA GLN A 132 5.37 11.07 -11.62
C GLN A 132 6.40 11.49 -12.68
N ALA A 133 7.59 10.87 -12.71
CA ALA A 133 8.73 11.30 -13.52
C ALA A 133 8.79 10.65 -14.91
#